data_AF-A0A0T0M2P8-F1
#
_entry.id   AF-A0A0T0M2P8-F1
#
_cell.length_a   1.000
_cell.length_b   1.000
_cell.length_c   1.000
_cell.angle_alpha   90.00
_cell.angle_beta   90.00
_cell.angle_gamma   90.00
#
_symmetry.space_group_name_H-M   'P 1'
#
loop_
_entity.id
_entity.type
_entity.pdbx_description
1 polymer ?
#
loop_
_entity_poly.entity_id
_entity_poly.type
_entity_poly.pdbx_seq_one_letter_code
_entity_poly.pdbx_strand_id
1 'polypeptide(L)'
;MLDNQFIVDKFEFLGSEFLKEISKHAVITAVKAKTEIVREGQKNKFVPFLIKGSVRVFTLNDGRELIYYYVRENDSCMMTFSSIFTDYISRIYAVAEEDSEVLLIPVSVMHDWLLRFPAINKLFFQEYDKRFSDVMNMVNEAVFHKLDKRILSYIKQQITITGNHPIKLTHREIATNLGTSREVVSRVMKKIENEGEISQSREGIRIPESVDVSVI
;
A
#
# COMPACT_ATOMS: atom_id res chain seq x y z
N MET A 1 -18.48 26.80 7.32
CA MET A 1 -18.11 25.44 6.87
C MET A 1 -17.37 25.47 5.53
N LEU A 2 -17.77 26.34 4.58
CA LEU A 2 -16.99 26.64 3.35
C LEU A 2 -15.60 27.25 3.61
N ASP A 3 -15.34 27.77 4.81
CA ASP A 3 -14.04 28.37 5.18
C ASP A 3 -12.99 27.34 5.60
N ASN A 4 -13.30 26.03 5.55
CA ASN A 4 -12.29 25.02 5.84
C ASN A 4 -11.42 24.80 4.58
N GLN A 5 -10.16 25.24 4.66
CA GLN A 5 -9.17 25.13 3.59
C GLN A 5 -9.07 23.70 3.02
N PHE A 6 -9.20 22.67 3.86
CA PHE A 6 -9.21 21.27 3.43
C PHE A 6 -10.29 20.98 2.38
N ILE A 7 -11.51 21.50 2.59
CA ILE A 7 -12.64 21.25 1.69
C ILE A 7 -12.37 21.88 0.34
N VAL A 8 -11.84 23.10 0.33
CA VAL A 8 -11.47 23.81 -0.89
C VAL A 8 -10.38 23.03 -1.63
N ASP A 9 -9.25 22.76 -0.97
CA ASP A 9 -8.11 22.08 -1.59
C ASP A 9 -8.47 20.70 -2.16
N LYS A 10 -9.33 19.95 -1.45
CA LYS A 10 -9.70 18.58 -1.85
C LYS A 10 -10.79 18.55 -2.93
N PHE A 11 -11.71 19.51 -2.95
CA PHE A 11 -12.95 19.42 -3.74
C PHE A 11 -13.23 20.60 -4.68
N GLU A 12 -12.42 21.67 -4.69
CA GLU A 12 -12.67 22.85 -5.54
C GLU A 12 -12.79 22.52 -7.03
N PHE A 13 -12.04 21.52 -7.50
CA PHE A 13 -12.03 21.10 -8.90
C PHE A 13 -13.39 20.53 -9.35
N LEU A 14 -14.30 20.21 -8.42
CA LEU A 14 -15.65 19.74 -8.67
C LEU A 14 -16.67 20.89 -8.85
N GLY A 15 -16.23 22.14 -8.65
CA GLY A 15 -17.04 23.33 -8.87
C GLY A 15 -17.88 23.76 -7.67
N SER A 16 -18.40 24.98 -7.77
CA SER A 16 -19.09 25.66 -6.66
C SER A 16 -20.40 25.01 -6.24
N GLU A 17 -21.09 24.32 -7.14
CA GLU A 17 -22.30 23.56 -6.82
C GLU A 17 -21.96 22.38 -5.88
N PHE A 18 -20.90 21.64 -6.17
CA PHE A 18 -20.46 20.53 -5.32
C PHE A 18 -20.01 21.01 -3.94
N LEU A 19 -19.30 22.13 -3.85
CA LEU A 19 -18.90 22.72 -2.56
C LEU A 19 -20.11 23.12 -1.69
N LYS A 20 -21.21 23.56 -2.30
CA LYS A 20 -22.48 23.81 -1.59
C LYS A 20 -23.08 22.52 -1.05
N GLU A 21 -23.07 21.45 -1.85
CA GLU A 21 -23.56 20.14 -1.42
C GLU A 21 -22.71 19.57 -0.28
N ILE A 22 -21.38 19.68 -0.34
CA ILE A 22 -20.50 19.34 0.79
C ILE A 22 -20.89 20.11 2.03
N SER A 23 -21.02 21.43 1.93
CA SER A 23 -21.30 22.28 3.09
C SER A 23 -22.66 22.00 3.74
N LYS A 24 -23.59 21.43 2.96
CA LYS A 24 -24.93 21.06 3.41
C LYS A 24 -24.96 19.69 4.08
N HIS A 25 -24.14 18.74 3.60
CA HIS A 25 -24.27 17.33 3.96
C HIS A 25 -23.11 16.77 4.78
N ALA A 26 -21.93 17.37 4.71
CA ALA A 26 -20.75 16.90 5.41
C ALA A 26 -20.69 17.44 6.85
N VAL A 27 -20.11 16.66 7.75
CA VAL A 27 -19.92 17.04 9.16
C VAL A 27 -18.46 16.84 9.53
N ILE A 28 -17.83 17.88 10.08
CA ILE A 28 -16.50 17.78 10.66
C ILE A 28 -16.63 17.39 12.13
N THR A 29 -15.85 16.40 12.56
CA THR A 29 -15.84 15.97 13.95
C THR A 29 -14.46 15.51 14.39
N ALA A 30 -14.23 15.57 15.70
CA ALA A 30 -13.02 15.04 16.32
C ALA A 30 -13.23 13.57 16.71
N VAL A 31 -12.21 12.75 16.48
CA VAL A 31 -12.16 11.34 16.87
C VAL A 31 -10.99 11.17 17.82
N LYS A 32 -11.24 10.65 19.02
CA LYS A 32 -10.18 10.43 20.00
C LYS A 32 -9.30 9.25 19.62
N ALA A 33 -8.03 9.30 20.01
CA ALA A 33 -7.12 8.17 19.87
C ALA A 33 -7.76 6.89 20.46
N LYS A 34 -7.52 5.76 19.80
CA LYS A 34 -8.05 4.43 20.12
C LYS A 34 -9.57 4.26 19.94
N THR A 35 -10.25 5.24 19.34
CA THR A 35 -11.68 5.09 19.00
C THR A 35 -11.83 4.15 17.80
N GLU A 36 -12.65 3.10 17.96
CA GLU A 36 -13.12 2.28 16.84
C GLU A 36 -14.09 3.10 15.99
N ILE A 37 -13.71 3.38 14.75
CA ILE A 37 -14.50 4.15 13.79
C ILE A 37 -15.49 3.23 13.07
N VAL A 38 -15.02 2.03 12.70
CA VAL A 38 -15.85 1.01 12.07
C VAL A 38 -15.31 -0.38 12.40
N ARG A 39 -16.23 -1.33 12.49
CA ARG A 39 -15.99 -2.76 12.65
C ARG A 39 -16.35 -3.54 11.39
N GLU A 40 -15.67 -4.64 11.15
CA GLU A 40 -16.07 -5.58 10.09
C GLU A 40 -17.52 -6.08 10.31
N GLY A 41 -18.29 -6.19 9.21
CA GLY A 41 -19.70 -6.55 9.24
C GLY A 41 -20.64 -5.40 9.63
N GLN A 42 -20.13 -4.27 10.13
CA GLN A 42 -20.95 -3.10 10.44
C GLN A 42 -21.38 -2.39 9.15
N LYS A 43 -22.61 -1.85 9.14
CA LYS A 43 -23.07 -0.97 8.07
C LYS A 43 -22.44 0.42 8.19
N ASN A 44 -21.69 0.82 7.17
CA ASN A 44 -21.13 2.14 7.01
C ASN A 44 -22.24 3.18 6.87
N LYS A 45 -22.17 4.21 7.70
CA LYS A 45 -23.09 5.37 7.64
C LYS A 45 -22.47 6.55 6.92
N PHE A 46 -21.13 6.67 6.99
CA PHE A 46 -20.38 7.79 6.44
C PHE A 46 -19.14 7.31 5.69
N VAL A 47 -18.72 8.07 4.68
CA VAL A 47 -17.40 8.01 4.07
C VAL A 47 -16.53 9.06 4.77
N PRO A 48 -15.46 8.65 5.48
CA PRO A 48 -14.57 9.59 6.16
C PRO A 48 -13.47 10.11 5.21
N PHE A 49 -13.16 11.39 5.35
CA PHE A 49 -11.95 12.02 4.83
C PHE A 49 -11.16 12.57 6.00
N LEU A 50 -9.90 12.16 6.12
CA LEU A 50 -9.07 12.51 7.26
C LEU A 50 -8.46 13.90 7.03
N ILE A 51 -8.84 14.86 7.88
CA ILE A 51 -8.30 16.23 7.84
C ILE A 51 -6.97 16.25 8.56
N LYS A 52 -6.92 15.65 9.75
CA LYS A 52 -5.72 15.58 10.60
C LYS A 52 -5.68 14.26 11.34
N GLY A 53 -4.47 13.73 11.54
CA GLY A 53 -4.23 12.54 12.38
C GLY A 53 -3.94 11.27 11.58
N SER A 54 -4.24 10.11 12.17
CA SER A 54 -4.02 8.81 11.55
C SER A 54 -5.04 7.77 11.97
N VAL A 55 -5.52 6.99 11.00
CA VAL A 55 -6.43 5.87 11.24
C VAL A 55 -5.81 4.59 10.69
N ARG A 56 -5.69 3.58 11.54
CA ARG A 56 -5.21 2.24 11.16
C ARG A 56 -6.37 1.40 10.65
N VAL A 57 -6.19 0.81 9.47
CA VAL A 57 -7.17 -0.08 8.82
C VAL A 57 -6.60 -1.50 8.78
N PHE A 58 -7.36 -2.46 9.28
CA PHE A 58 -6.91 -3.84 9.43
C PHE A 58 -8.06 -4.85 9.34
N THR A 59 -7.69 -6.12 9.20
CA THR A 59 -8.60 -7.27 9.39
C THR A 59 -8.11 -8.14 10.54
N LEU A 60 -8.97 -9.03 11.01
CA LEU A 60 -8.64 -10.05 11.99
C LEU A 60 -8.71 -11.42 11.34
N ASN A 61 -7.64 -12.21 11.45
CA ASN A 61 -7.60 -13.61 11.04
C ASN A 61 -7.17 -14.46 12.24
N ASP A 62 -8.06 -15.32 12.77
CA ASP A 62 -7.86 -16.10 14.00
C ASP A 62 -7.34 -15.25 15.19
N GLY A 63 -7.90 -14.04 15.33
CA GLY A 63 -7.52 -13.09 16.38
C GLY A 63 -6.18 -12.37 16.14
N ARG A 64 -5.48 -12.66 15.03
CA ARG A 64 -4.29 -11.92 14.62
C ARG A 64 -4.66 -10.77 13.71
N GLU A 65 -4.17 -9.59 14.04
CA GLU A 65 -4.34 -8.40 13.22
C GLU A 65 -3.44 -8.46 11.98
N LEU A 66 -4.05 -8.28 10.81
CA LEU A 66 -3.32 -7.98 9.58
C LEU A 66 -3.66 -6.55 9.17
N ILE A 67 -2.67 -5.67 9.34
CA ILE A 67 -2.79 -4.27 8.94
C ILE A 67 -2.78 -4.19 7.41
N TYR A 68 -3.77 -3.52 6.85
CA TYR A 68 -3.82 -3.25 5.42
C TYR A 68 -3.08 -1.96 5.08
N TYR A 69 -3.42 -0.87 5.77
CA TYR A 69 -2.80 0.43 5.57
C TYR A 69 -3.21 1.41 6.68
N TYR A 70 -2.64 2.61 6.61
CA TYR A 70 -3.06 3.76 7.41
C TYR A 70 -3.71 4.80 6.49
N VAL A 71 -4.86 5.33 6.91
CA VAL A 71 -5.41 6.56 6.34
C VAL A 71 -4.61 7.72 6.95
N ARG A 72 -4.07 8.57 6.09
CA ARG A 72 -3.30 9.76 6.46
C ARG A 72 -4.06 11.02 6.08
N GLU A 73 -3.57 12.17 6.52
CA GLU A 73 -4.13 13.48 6.17
C GLU A 73 -4.34 13.59 4.66
N ASN A 74 -5.49 14.15 4.27
CA ASN A 74 -5.94 14.29 2.88
C ASN A 74 -6.33 12.98 2.17
N ASP A 75 -6.24 11.82 2.81
CA ASP A 75 -6.76 10.56 2.26
C ASP A 75 -8.19 10.27 2.76
N SER A 76 -8.90 9.43 2.00
CA SER A 76 -10.14 8.80 2.45
C SER A 76 -9.92 7.31 2.72
N CYS A 77 -10.78 6.71 3.54
CA CYS A 77 -10.83 5.26 3.66
C CYS A 77 -11.49 4.66 2.40
N MET A 78 -10.67 4.28 1.42
CA MET A 78 -11.13 3.67 0.16
C MET A 78 -12.05 2.47 0.39
N MET A 79 -11.79 1.64 1.40
CA MET A 79 -12.62 0.47 1.68
C MET A 79 -14.01 0.83 2.24
N THR A 80 -14.12 1.96 2.93
CA THR A 80 -15.43 2.51 3.31
C THR A 80 -16.14 3.07 2.08
N PHE A 81 -15.42 3.76 1.21
CA PHE A 81 -15.98 4.28 -0.04
C PHE A 81 -16.47 3.14 -0.95
N SER A 82 -15.68 2.09 -1.18
CA SER A 82 -16.08 0.96 -2.01
C SER A 82 -17.29 0.19 -1.48
N SER A 83 -17.58 0.29 -0.17
CA SER A 83 -18.77 -0.32 0.43
C SER A 83 -20.08 0.20 -0.13
N ILE A 84 -20.09 1.38 -0.78
CA ILE A 84 -21.26 1.91 -1.51
C ILE A 84 -21.79 0.89 -2.53
N PHE A 85 -20.89 0.08 -3.11
CA PHE A 85 -21.23 -0.94 -4.10
C PHE A 85 -21.49 -2.33 -3.49
N THR A 86 -21.43 -2.46 -2.15
CA THR A 86 -21.57 -3.74 -1.44
C THR A 86 -22.46 -3.59 -0.21
N ASP A 87 -23.69 -3.08 -0.42
CA ASP A 87 -24.72 -2.88 0.61
C ASP A 87 -24.29 -2.06 1.83
N TYR A 88 -23.25 -1.25 1.67
CA TYR A 88 -22.63 -0.43 2.72
C TYR A 88 -22.05 -1.26 3.87
N ILE A 89 -21.75 -2.55 3.68
CA ILE A 89 -21.17 -3.39 4.74
C ILE A 89 -19.65 -3.25 4.76
N SER A 90 -19.09 -2.92 5.92
CA SER A 90 -17.64 -2.85 6.12
C SER A 90 -17.01 -4.24 6.08
N ARG A 91 -15.85 -4.34 5.45
CA ARG A 91 -15.01 -5.54 5.41
C ARG A 91 -13.73 -5.40 6.23
N ILE A 92 -13.63 -4.32 7.01
CA ILE A 92 -12.44 -3.95 7.78
C ILE A 92 -12.81 -3.39 9.14
N TYR A 93 -11.81 -3.40 10.00
CA TYR A 93 -11.75 -2.60 11.20
C TYR A 93 -10.98 -1.32 10.91
N ALA A 94 -11.43 -0.20 11.48
CA ALA A 94 -10.67 1.04 11.48
C ALA A 94 -10.66 1.66 12.87
N VAL A 95 -9.48 2.00 13.36
CA VAL A 95 -9.26 2.60 14.69
C VAL A 95 -8.39 3.84 14.53
N ALA A 96 -8.76 4.94 15.18
CA ALA A 96 -7.90 6.13 15.25
C ALA A 96 -6.65 5.82 16.08
N GLU A 97 -5.46 6.05 15.54
CA GLU A 97 -4.19 5.85 16.27
C GLU A 97 -3.89 7.04 17.19
N GLU A 98 -4.34 8.22 16.78
CA GLU A 98 -4.16 9.48 17.50
C GLU A 98 -5.44 10.33 17.46
N ASP A 99 -5.48 11.39 18.26
CA ASP A 99 -6.56 12.38 18.21
C ASP A 99 -6.62 12.98 16.80
N SER A 100 -7.73 12.72 16.11
CA SER A 100 -7.90 12.96 14.69
C SER A 100 -9.07 13.90 14.43
N GLU A 101 -9.05 14.59 13.29
CA GLU A 101 -10.16 15.39 12.78
C GLU A 101 -10.61 14.81 11.44
N VAL A 102 -11.91 14.54 11.29
CA VAL A 102 -12.47 13.86 10.12
C VAL A 102 -13.66 14.63 9.56
N LEU A 103 -13.72 14.71 8.24
CA LEU A 103 -14.92 15.09 7.49
C LEU A 103 -15.72 13.82 7.17
N LEU A 104 -16.96 13.77 7.64
CA LEU A 104 -17.88 12.65 7.44
C LEU A 104 -18.95 13.04 6.42
N ILE A 105 -19.08 12.27 5.35
CA ILE A 105 -20.13 12.43 4.33
C ILE A 105 -21.04 11.20 4.37
N PRO A 106 -22.37 11.33 4.51
CA PRO A 106 -23.26 10.16 4.52
C PRO A 106 -23.08 9.29 3.26
N VAL A 107 -23.01 7.97 3.43
CA VAL A 107 -22.79 7.04 2.30
C VAL A 107 -23.87 7.17 1.22
N SER A 108 -25.11 7.44 1.62
CA SER A 108 -26.23 7.63 0.68
C SER A 108 -26.08 8.91 -0.15
N VAL A 109 -25.54 9.98 0.45
CA VAL A 109 -25.27 11.24 -0.23
C VAL A 109 -24.09 11.07 -1.18
N MET A 110 -23.02 10.40 -0.73
CA MET A 110 -21.88 10.09 -1.59
C MET A 110 -22.31 9.26 -2.81
N HIS A 111 -23.18 8.27 -2.62
CA HIS A 111 -23.71 7.46 -3.71
C HIS A 111 -24.48 8.31 -4.73
N ASP A 112 -25.36 9.20 -4.28
CA ASP A 112 -26.05 10.16 -5.15
C ASP A 112 -25.06 11.06 -5.92
N TRP A 113 -24.00 11.52 -5.27
CA TRP A 113 -22.98 12.36 -5.90
C TRP A 113 -22.16 11.65 -6.98
N LEU A 114 -21.93 10.33 -6.87
CA LEU A 114 -21.27 9.55 -7.93
C LEU A 114 -22.01 9.66 -9.27
N LEU A 115 -23.35 9.82 -9.22
CA LEU A 115 -24.22 9.94 -10.38
C LEU A 115 -24.37 11.40 -10.82
N ARG A 116 -24.63 12.31 -9.87
CA ARG A 116 -24.89 13.73 -10.16
C ARG A 116 -23.63 14.53 -10.52
N PHE A 117 -22.49 14.16 -9.95
CA PHE A 117 -21.21 14.86 -10.15
C PHE A 117 -20.11 13.87 -10.61
N PRO A 118 -20.17 13.36 -11.86
CA PRO A 118 -19.27 12.28 -12.30
C PRO A 118 -17.77 12.58 -12.17
N ALA A 119 -17.38 13.86 -12.10
CA ALA A 119 -16.00 14.26 -11.85
C ALA A 119 -15.44 13.75 -10.51
N ILE A 120 -16.30 13.50 -9.49
CA ILE A 120 -15.88 12.94 -8.21
C ILE A 120 -15.33 11.51 -8.36
N ASN A 121 -15.74 10.78 -9.40
CA ASN A 121 -15.24 9.44 -9.69
C ASN A 121 -13.72 9.43 -9.91
N LYS A 122 -13.13 10.56 -10.33
CA LYS A 122 -11.68 10.71 -10.44
C LYS A 122 -10.98 10.51 -9.09
N LEU A 123 -11.54 11.02 -7.99
CA LEU A 123 -11.00 10.79 -6.64
C LEU A 123 -11.05 9.30 -6.28
N PHE A 124 -12.17 8.64 -6.57
CA PHE A 124 -12.31 7.21 -6.33
C PHE A 124 -11.25 6.40 -7.07
N PHE A 125 -11.06 6.67 -8.38
CA PHE A 125 -10.05 5.96 -9.17
C PHE A 125 -8.61 6.26 -8.77
N GLN A 126 -8.31 7.48 -8.32
CA GLN A 126 -6.99 7.83 -7.79
C GLN A 126 -6.67 7.08 -6.49
N GLU A 127 -7.62 7.01 -5.55
CA GLU A 127 -7.46 6.23 -4.33
C GLU A 127 -7.34 4.73 -4.66
N TYR A 128 -8.14 4.24 -5.62
CA TYR A 128 -8.05 2.86 -6.11
C TYR A 128 -6.68 2.52 -6.68
N ASP A 129 -6.15 3.34 -7.58
CA ASP A 129 -4.85 3.12 -8.21
C ASP A 129 -3.71 3.12 -7.19
N LYS A 130 -3.76 4.04 -6.21
CA LYS A 130 -2.82 4.08 -5.08
C LYS A 130 -2.83 2.77 -4.31
N ARG A 131 -4.00 2.30 -3.86
CA ARG A 131 -4.11 1.06 -3.07
C ARG A 131 -3.79 -0.19 -3.88
N PHE A 132 -4.15 -0.22 -5.16
CA PHE A 132 -3.79 -1.32 -6.05
C PHE A 132 -2.26 -1.40 -6.23
N SER A 133 -1.61 -0.25 -6.42
CA SER A 133 -0.15 -0.16 -6.49
C SER A 133 0.52 -0.61 -5.20
N ASP A 134 0.00 -0.23 -4.03
CA ASP A 134 0.49 -0.69 -2.72
C ASP A 134 0.44 -2.22 -2.62
N VAL A 135 -0.68 -2.84 -3.02
CA VAL A 135 -0.82 -4.31 -3.05
C VAL A 135 0.19 -4.95 -4.00
N MET A 136 0.35 -4.41 -5.20
CA MET A 136 1.32 -4.94 -6.18
C MET A 136 2.76 -4.82 -5.68
N ASN A 137 3.10 -3.73 -4.99
CA ASN A 137 4.39 -3.56 -4.33
C ASN A 137 4.59 -4.60 -3.22
N MET A 138 3.60 -4.82 -2.37
CA MET A 138 3.66 -5.83 -1.31
C MET A 138 3.84 -7.26 -1.88
N VAL A 139 3.16 -7.58 -2.99
CA VAL A 139 3.34 -8.87 -3.69
C VAL A 139 4.75 -8.99 -4.26
N ASN A 140 5.24 -7.94 -4.92
CA ASN A 140 6.62 -7.91 -5.45
C ASN A 140 7.62 -8.09 -4.32
N GLU A 141 7.44 -7.40 -3.20
CA GLU A 141 8.28 -7.54 -2.02
C GLU A 141 8.26 -8.98 -1.49
N ALA A 142 7.08 -9.56 -1.26
CA ALA A 142 6.95 -10.91 -0.72
C ALA A 142 7.57 -12.00 -1.61
N VAL A 143 7.47 -11.84 -2.95
CA VAL A 143 8.01 -12.78 -3.93
C VAL A 143 9.52 -12.58 -4.11
N PHE A 144 9.98 -11.34 -4.26
CA PHE A 144 11.36 -11.04 -4.63
C PHE A 144 12.29 -10.85 -3.42
N HIS A 145 11.82 -10.42 -2.24
CA HIS A 145 12.61 -10.45 -0.99
C HIS A 145 12.87 -11.86 -0.44
N LYS A 146 12.24 -12.87 -1.02
CA LYS A 146 12.66 -14.26 -0.81
C LYS A 146 13.62 -14.71 -1.91
N LEU A 147 13.49 -14.15 -3.10
CA LEU A 147 14.33 -14.51 -4.24
C LEU A 147 15.73 -13.92 -4.14
N ASP A 148 15.91 -12.70 -3.61
CA ASP A 148 17.23 -12.12 -3.32
C ASP A 148 18.05 -13.05 -2.41
N LYS A 149 17.50 -13.50 -1.28
CA LYS A 149 18.15 -14.44 -0.36
C LYS A 149 18.47 -15.77 -1.04
N ARG A 150 17.54 -16.30 -1.85
CA ARG A 150 17.76 -17.54 -2.61
C ARG A 150 18.85 -17.39 -3.67
N ILE A 151 18.91 -16.24 -4.36
CA ILE A 151 19.96 -15.91 -5.33
C ILE A 151 21.31 -15.82 -4.63
N LEU A 152 21.40 -15.06 -3.52
CA LEU A 152 22.63 -14.94 -2.73
C LEU A 152 23.11 -16.29 -2.20
N SER A 153 22.21 -17.08 -1.64
CA SER A 153 22.51 -18.44 -1.17
C SER A 153 23.01 -19.33 -2.32
N TYR A 154 22.38 -19.26 -3.49
CA TYR A 154 22.81 -20.02 -4.66
C TYR A 154 24.19 -19.59 -5.14
N ILE A 155 24.47 -18.29 -5.22
CA ILE A 155 25.79 -17.77 -5.61
C ILE A 155 26.85 -18.21 -4.59
N LYS A 156 26.60 -18.07 -3.28
CA LYS A 156 27.49 -18.55 -2.21
C LYS A 156 27.77 -20.05 -2.32
N GLN A 157 26.74 -20.85 -2.56
CA GLN A 157 26.87 -22.30 -2.75
C GLN A 157 27.74 -22.62 -3.96
N GLN A 158 27.53 -21.94 -5.09
CA GLN A 158 28.32 -22.18 -6.31
C GLN A 158 29.79 -21.74 -6.16
N ILE A 159 30.06 -20.64 -5.45
CA ILE A 159 31.43 -20.23 -5.10
C ILE A 159 32.09 -21.33 -4.27
N THR A 160 31.38 -21.86 -3.26
CA THR A 160 31.89 -22.91 -2.37
C THR A 160 32.19 -24.20 -3.12
N ILE A 161 31.31 -24.62 -4.04
CA ILE A 161 31.47 -25.86 -4.83
C ILE A 161 32.62 -25.73 -5.83
N THR A 162 32.73 -24.58 -6.51
CA THR A 162 33.68 -24.42 -7.62
C THR A 162 35.04 -23.87 -7.19
N GLY A 163 35.13 -23.27 -6.00
CA GLY A 163 36.31 -22.54 -5.54
C GLY A 163 36.56 -21.20 -6.27
N ASN A 164 35.66 -20.78 -7.16
CA ASN A 164 35.83 -19.58 -7.97
C ASN A 164 35.13 -18.36 -7.33
N HIS A 165 35.89 -17.29 -7.11
CA HIS A 165 35.39 -15.98 -6.67
C HIS A 165 36.24 -14.88 -7.30
N PRO A 166 35.72 -14.09 -8.27
CA PRO A 166 34.34 -14.04 -8.75
C PRO A 166 33.86 -15.30 -9.49
N ILE A 167 32.57 -15.58 -9.42
CA ILE A 167 31.96 -16.72 -10.12
C ILE A 167 31.29 -16.29 -11.43
N LYS A 168 31.51 -17.04 -12.51
CA LYS A 168 30.82 -16.82 -13.78
C LYS A 168 29.50 -17.56 -13.80
N LEU A 169 28.41 -16.84 -13.52
CA LEU A 169 27.04 -17.31 -13.69
C LEU A 169 26.26 -16.29 -14.52
N THR A 170 25.49 -16.78 -15.49
CA THR A 170 24.55 -15.95 -16.23
C THR A 170 23.22 -15.84 -15.48
N HIS A 171 22.50 -14.74 -15.69
CA HIS A 171 21.14 -14.59 -15.13
C HIS A 171 20.19 -15.71 -15.58
N ARG A 172 20.41 -16.28 -16.77
CA ARG A 172 19.61 -17.40 -17.28
C ARG A 172 19.86 -18.68 -16.47
N GLU A 173 21.12 -18.98 -16.14
CA GLU A 173 21.47 -20.16 -15.33
C GLU A 173 20.92 -20.03 -13.90
N ILE A 174 21.03 -18.84 -13.30
CA ILE A 174 20.44 -18.57 -11.99
C ILE A 174 18.91 -18.74 -12.05
N ALA A 175 18.27 -18.21 -13.09
CA ALA A 175 16.82 -18.31 -13.28
C ALA A 175 16.35 -19.75 -13.41
N THR A 176 17.04 -20.56 -14.24
CA THR A 176 16.74 -21.98 -14.42
C THR A 176 16.86 -22.75 -13.10
N ASN A 177 17.94 -22.53 -12.33
CA ASN A 177 18.16 -23.26 -11.07
C ASN A 177 17.18 -22.86 -9.96
N LEU A 178 16.70 -21.61 -9.97
CA LEU A 178 15.77 -21.11 -8.95
C LEU A 178 14.29 -21.19 -9.36
N GLY A 179 13.99 -21.72 -10.55
CA GLY A 179 12.62 -21.88 -11.03
C GLY A 179 11.90 -20.55 -11.27
N THR A 180 12.57 -19.60 -11.92
CA THR A 180 12.02 -18.25 -12.19
C THR A 180 12.44 -17.76 -13.60
N SER A 181 12.05 -16.55 -14.00
CA SER A 181 12.45 -15.96 -15.30
C SER A 181 13.77 -15.19 -15.23
N ARG A 182 14.45 -15.04 -16.38
CA ARG A 182 15.69 -14.27 -16.50
C ARG A 182 15.49 -12.79 -16.18
N GLU A 183 14.35 -12.22 -16.58
CA GLU A 183 14.01 -10.81 -16.37
C GLU A 183 13.82 -10.53 -14.88
N VAL A 184 13.19 -11.47 -14.17
CA VAL A 184 13.03 -11.45 -12.72
C VAL A 184 14.40 -11.49 -12.04
N VAL A 185 15.26 -12.44 -12.39
CA VAL A 185 16.64 -12.51 -11.84
C VAL A 185 17.41 -11.23 -12.13
N SER A 186 17.28 -10.66 -13.32
CA SER A 186 17.98 -9.42 -13.68
C SER A 186 17.58 -8.24 -12.80
N ARG A 187 16.29 -8.09 -12.50
CA ARG A 187 15.80 -7.06 -11.57
C ARG A 187 16.32 -7.27 -10.16
N VAL A 188 16.29 -8.51 -9.66
CA VAL A 188 16.75 -8.83 -8.30
C VAL A 188 18.26 -8.68 -8.17
N MET A 189 19.05 -9.18 -9.13
CA MET A 189 20.51 -8.99 -9.17
C MET A 189 20.90 -7.51 -9.13
N LYS A 190 20.15 -6.65 -9.84
CA LYS A 190 20.39 -5.19 -9.81
C LYS A 190 20.10 -4.59 -8.43
N LYS A 191 19.02 -5.05 -7.77
CA LYS A 191 18.68 -4.62 -6.41
C LYS A 191 19.78 -5.00 -5.41
N ILE A 192 20.19 -6.27 -5.35
CA ILE A 192 21.22 -6.73 -4.40
C ILE A 192 22.62 -6.16 -4.71
N GLU A 193 22.89 -5.79 -5.96
CA GLU A 193 24.09 -5.02 -6.33
C GLU A 193 24.03 -3.59 -5.77
N ASN A 194 22.89 -2.90 -5.89
CA ASN A 194 22.71 -1.56 -5.34
C ASN A 194 22.75 -1.54 -3.80
N GLU A 195 22.36 -2.65 -3.16
CA GLU A 195 22.45 -2.85 -1.70
C GLU A 195 23.88 -3.22 -1.25
N GLY A 196 24.82 -3.44 -2.19
CA GLY A 196 26.20 -3.78 -1.89
C GLY A 196 26.43 -5.23 -1.49
N GLU A 197 25.43 -6.12 -1.65
CA GLU A 197 25.55 -7.53 -1.31
C GLU A 197 26.36 -8.32 -2.35
N ILE A 198 26.42 -7.82 -3.59
CA ILE A 198 27.24 -8.35 -4.68
C ILE A 198 27.85 -7.23 -5.51
N SER A 199 28.85 -7.58 -6.32
CA SER A 199 29.29 -6.76 -7.47
C SER A 199 29.36 -7.60 -8.74
N GLN A 200 28.95 -7.02 -9.87
CA GLN A 200 28.95 -7.70 -11.16
C GLN A 200 29.96 -7.05 -12.11
N SER A 201 30.81 -7.86 -12.74
CA SER A 201 31.80 -7.39 -13.71
C SER A 201 31.96 -8.40 -14.85
N ARG A 202 32.85 -8.10 -15.81
CA ARG A 202 33.23 -9.06 -16.86
C ARG A 202 33.90 -10.32 -16.29
N GLU A 203 34.50 -10.24 -15.10
CA GLU A 203 35.17 -11.36 -14.44
C GLU A 203 34.16 -12.33 -13.82
N GLY A 204 32.97 -11.85 -13.48
CA GLY A 204 31.90 -12.63 -12.86
C GLY A 204 31.19 -11.84 -11.75
N ILE A 205 30.45 -12.57 -10.93
CA ILE A 205 29.73 -12.08 -9.77
C ILE A 205 30.60 -12.31 -8.53
N ARG A 206 30.80 -11.26 -7.73
CA ARG A 206 31.57 -11.31 -6.48
C ARG A 206 30.65 -10.98 -5.30
N ILE A 207 30.80 -11.70 -4.20
CA ILE A 207 30.18 -11.37 -2.90
C ILE A 207 31.25 -10.72 -2.01
N PRO A 208 31.06 -9.50 -1.47
CA PRO A 208 32.02 -8.87 -0.57
C PRO A 208 32.22 -9.67 0.72
N GLU A 209 33.45 -9.67 1.25
CA GLU A 209 33.83 -10.42 2.47
C GLU A 209 33.08 -9.95 3.73
N SER A 210 32.51 -8.74 3.72
CA SER A 210 31.70 -8.19 4.82
C SER A 210 30.27 -8.75 4.90
N VAL A 211 29.84 -9.57 3.93
CA VAL A 211 28.52 -10.23 3.93
C VAL A 211 28.72 -11.66 4.42
N ASP A 212 28.59 -11.84 5.74
CA ASP A 212 28.84 -13.07 6.48
C ASP A 212 28.53 -14.33 5.66
N VAL A 213 29.58 -15.04 5.25
CA VAL A 213 29.51 -16.31 4.49
C VAL A 213 29.38 -17.49 5.46
N SER A 214 29.32 -17.21 6.77
CA SER A 214 29.52 -18.14 7.87
C SER A 214 28.25 -18.38 8.70
N VAL A 215 27.09 -18.57 8.08
CA VAL A 215 25.96 -19.20 8.79
C VAL A 215 25.27 -20.20 7.87
N ILE A 216 25.60 -21.47 8.09
CA ILE A 216 24.78 -22.64 7.76
C ILE A 216 23.72 -22.75 8.85
#